data_AF-A0A7J7IIG2-F1
#
_entry.id   AF-A0A7J7IIG2-F1
#
_cell.length_a   1.000
_cell.length_b   1.000
_cell.length_c   1.000
_cell.angle_alpha   90.00
_cell.angle_beta   90.00
_cell.angle_gamma   90.00
#
_symmetry.space_group_name_H-M   'P 1'
#
loop_
_entity.id
_entity.type
_entity.pdbx_description
1 polymer ?
#
loop_
_entity_poly.entity_id
_entity_poly.type
_entity_poly.pdbx_seq_one_letter_code
_entity_poly.pdbx_strand_id
1 'polypeptide(L)'
;MASDAARDSIRDTNASDISEFNTASSETMEQSRDAREELRFHWQKLDQMEVARALTTAGDALVHNLTPSQRANLSELDFFTGCPHPDDILEYALPVCAPYQTLSKYKYKVKLLPGTLKKGKALKQMMDVLVNQQASEARHSAPATAGPDAERQRAASTRELDLIRAIDETTLVQQMLGNVRVLAPGLQEHQRKQRMRKKHERS
;
A
#
# COMPACT_ATOMS: atom_id res chain seq x y z
N MET A 1 -50.90 -36.04 -43.11
CA MET A 1 -50.44 -34.71 -43.60
C MET A 1 -50.57 -33.59 -42.57
N ALA A 2 -50.80 -33.86 -41.27
CA ALA A 2 -50.98 -32.83 -40.24
C ALA A 2 -49.84 -32.76 -39.21
N SER A 3 -48.69 -33.39 -39.46
CA SER A 3 -47.56 -33.48 -38.51
C SER A 3 -46.32 -32.67 -38.90
N ASP A 4 -46.22 -32.19 -40.14
CA ASP A 4 -45.06 -31.41 -40.60
C ASP A 4 -45.21 -29.91 -40.32
N ALA A 5 -46.40 -29.34 -40.49
CA ALA A 5 -46.63 -27.90 -40.28
C ALA A 5 -46.43 -27.46 -38.81
N ALA A 6 -46.67 -28.34 -37.84
CA ALA A 6 -46.45 -28.06 -36.42
C ALA A 6 -44.98 -28.19 -36.00
N ARG A 7 -44.15 -28.90 -36.79
CA ARG A 7 -42.72 -29.11 -36.47
C ARG A 7 -41.85 -27.95 -36.95
N ASP A 8 -42.21 -27.31 -38.06
CA ASP A 8 -41.52 -26.12 -38.55
C ASP A 8 -41.83 -24.88 -37.69
N SER A 9 -43.08 -24.67 -37.25
CA SER A 9 -43.40 -23.50 -36.42
C SER A 9 -42.72 -23.52 -35.03
N ILE A 10 -42.40 -24.71 -34.50
CA ILE A 10 -41.69 -24.88 -33.22
C ILE A 10 -40.17 -24.69 -33.39
N ARG A 11 -39.62 -24.94 -34.59
CA ARG A 11 -38.20 -24.68 -34.88
C ARG A 11 -37.94 -23.20 -35.09
N ASP A 12 -38.85 -22.51 -35.76
CA ASP A 12 -38.69 -21.08 -36.04
C ASP A 12 -38.85 -20.21 -34.78
N THR A 13 -39.76 -20.58 -33.87
CA THR A 13 -39.91 -19.90 -32.56
C THR A 13 -38.68 -20.10 -31.67
N ASN A 14 -38.12 -21.30 -31.60
CA ASN A 14 -36.91 -21.55 -30.81
C ASN A 14 -35.67 -20.82 -31.37
N ALA A 15 -35.56 -20.63 -32.69
CA ALA A 15 -34.40 -19.97 -33.29
C ALA A 15 -34.41 -18.44 -33.05
N SER A 16 -35.58 -17.79 -33.11
CA SER A 16 -35.73 -16.37 -32.78
C SER A 16 -35.54 -16.10 -31.29
N ASP A 17 -36.05 -16.98 -30.42
CA ASP A 17 -35.92 -16.80 -28.98
C ASP A 17 -34.47 -16.96 -28.51
N ILE A 18 -33.69 -17.85 -29.14
CA ILE A 18 -32.26 -18.04 -28.85
C ILE A 18 -31.42 -16.87 -29.37
N SER A 19 -31.75 -16.27 -30.53
CA SER A 19 -31.02 -15.10 -31.03
C SER A 19 -31.33 -13.85 -30.21
N GLU A 20 -32.57 -13.63 -29.80
CA GLU A 20 -32.96 -12.55 -28.89
C GLU A 20 -32.31 -12.71 -27.51
N PHE A 21 -32.29 -13.92 -26.96
CA PHE A 21 -31.61 -14.20 -25.69
C PHE A 21 -30.10 -13.94 -25.75
N ASN A 22 -29.42 -14.34 -26.84
CA ASN A 22 -27.99 -14.09 -27.01
C ASN A 22 -27.67 -12.61 -27.18
N THR A 23 -28.52 -11.87 -27.90
CA THR A 23 -28.36 -10.42 -28.12
C THR A 23 -28.58 -9.64 -26.81
N ALA A 24 -29.63 -9.98 -26.05
CA ALA A 24 -29.88 -9.42 -24.73
C ALA A 24 -28.76 -9.76 -23.72
N SER A 25 -28.17 -10.97 -23.80
CA SER A 25 -27.04 -11.36 -22.96
C SER A 25 -25.74 -10.62 -23.33
N SER A 26 -25.50 -10.34 -24.62
CA SER A 26 -24.36 -9.52 -25.04
C SER A 26 -24.53 -8.05 -24.64
N GLU A 27 -25.73 -7.48 -24.80
CA GLU A 27 -26.03 -6.09 -24.44
C GLU A 27 -25.88 -5.86 -22.93
N THR A 28 -26.36 -6.78 -22.09
CA THR A 28 -26.20 -6.69 -20.63
C THR A 28 -24.74 -6.81 -20.18
N MET A 29 -23.92 -7.58 -20.90
CA MET A 29 -22.49 -7.73 -20.62
C MET A 29 -21.68 -6.51 -21.08
N GLU A 30 -22.05 -5.88 -22.19
CA GLU A 30 -21.46 -4.64 -22.70
C GLU A 30 -21.83 -3.44 -21.82
N GLN A 31 -23.12 -3.30 -21.46
CA GLN A 31 -23.58 -2.32 -20.46
C GLN A 31 -22.86 -2.47 -19.11
N SER A 32 -22.54 -3.71 -18.69
CA SER A 32 -21.77 -3.98 -17.47
C SER A 32 -20.29 -3.59 -17.59
N ARG A 33 -19.72 -3.62 -18.81
CA ARG A 33 -18.36 -3.13 -19.07
C ARG A 33 -18.34 -1.60 -19.10
N ASP A 34 -19.27 -0.99 -19.80
CA ASP A 34 -19.39 0.47 -19.90
C ASP A 34 -19.64 1.08 -18.51
N ALA A 35 -20.54 0.51 -17.71
CA ALA A 35 -20.77 0.94 -16.33
C ALA A 35 -19.51 0.79 -15.44
N ARG A 36 -18.68 -0.24 -15.67
CA ARG A 36 -17.40 -0.42 -14.96
C ARG A 36 -16.35 0.60 -15.40
N GLU A 37 -16.32 0.94 -16.69
CA GLU A 37 -15.43 1.95 -17.23
C GLU A 37 -15.82 3.35 -16.78
N GLU A 38 -17.10 3.71 -16.83
CA GLU A 38 -17.63 4.96 -16.29
C GLU A 38 -17.35 5.09 -14.79
N LEU A 39 -17.55 4.02 -14.02
CA LEU A 39 -17.22 4.00 -12.60
C LEU A 39 -15.72 4.25 -12.38
N ARG A 40 -14.84 3.60 -13.17
CA ARG A 40 -13.40 3.86 -13.11
C ARG A 40 -13.04 5.30 -13.46
N PHE A 41 -13.60 5.87 -14.52
CA PHE A 41 -13.37 7.26 -14.89
C PHE A 41 -13.88 8.23 -13.83
N HIS A 42 -15.03 7.94 -13.22
CA HIS A 42 -15.59 8.72 -12.14
C HIS A 42 -14.67 8.72 -10.91
N TRP A 43 -14.19 7.54 -10.47
CA TRP A 43 -13.21 7.43 -9.38
C TRP A 43 -11.90 8.14 -9.71
N GLN A 44 -11.37 7.96 -10.92
CA GLN A 44 -10.16 8.66 -11.36
C GLN A 44 -10.34 10.18 -11.32
N LYS A 45 -11.52 10.68 -11.67
CA LYS A 45 -11.84 12.11 -11.61
C LYS A 45 -11.98 12.60 -10.17
N LEU A 46 -12.59 11.80 -9.28
CA LEU A 46 -12.67 12.10 -7.85
C LEU A 46 -11.28 12.14 -7.21
N ASP A 47 -10.42 11.16 -7.52
CA ASP A 47 -9.03 11.10 -7.07
C ASP A 47 -8.26 12.35 -7.52
N GLN A 48 -8.36 12.71 -8.81
CA GLN A 48 -7.75 13.93 -9.35
C GLN A 48 -8.26 15.20 -8.65
N MET A 49 -9.56 15.27 -8.35
CA MET A 49 -10.15 16.41 -7.65
C MET A 49 -9.70 16.50 -6.19
N GLU A 50 -9.57 15.36 -5.49
CA GLU A 50 -9.09 15.29 -4.11
C GLU A 50 -7.62 15.69 -4.02
N VAL A 51 -6.79 15.18 -4.92
CA VAL A 51 -5.39 15.57 -5.08
C VAL A 51 -5.25 17.06 -5.37
N ALA A 52 -6.03 17.59 -6.33
CA ALA A 52 -6.00 19.02 -6.64
C ALA A 52 -6.39 19.87 -5.43
N ARG A 53 -7.37 19.42 -4.64
CA ARG A 53 -7.76 20.07 -3.39
C ARG A 53 -6.65 19.99 -2.33
N ALA A 54 -6.01 18.84 -2.17
CA ALA A 54 -4.89 18.66 -1.25
C ALA A 54 -3.71 19.56 -1.65
N LEU A 55 -3.39 19.68 -2.93
CA LEU A 55 -2.36 20.59 -3.46
C LEU A 55 -2.70 22.05 -3.20
N THR A 56 -3.98 22.41 -3.30
CA THR A 56 -4.45 23.77 -3.03
C THR A 56 -4.48 24.07 -1.53
N THR A 57 -4.80 23.09 -0.69
CA THR A 57 -5.00 23.26 0.77
C THR A 57 -3.70 23.15 1.56
N ALA A 58 -2.83 22.20 1.21
CA ALA A 58 -1.41 22.21 1.62
C ALA A 58 -0.61 23.32 0.92
N GLY A 59 -1.28 23.99 -0.04
CA GLY A 59 -0.76 24.92 -1.03
C GLY A 59 -0.15 26.21 -0.51
N ASP A 60 -0.48 26.67 0.69
CA ASP A 60 0.08 27.93 1.18
C ASP A 60 1.42 27.75 1.92
N ALA A 61 1.69 26.57 2.50
CA ALA A 61 2.95 26.34 3.24
C ALA A 61 4.02 25.64 2.39
N LEU A 62 3.63 24.62 1.62
CA LEU A 62 4.56 23.86 0.77
C LEU A 62 5.02 24.68 -0.46
N VAL A 63 4.18 25.62 -0.90
CA VAL A 63 4.27 26.22 -2.24
C VAL A 63 4.65 27.70 -2.21
N HIS A 64 4.60 28.34 -1.04
CA HIS A 64 5.02 29.73 -0.82
C HIS A 64 6.48 29.98 -1.24
N ASN A 65 7.35 28.98 -1.10
CA ASN A 65 8.78 29.08 -1.43
C ASN A 65 9.14 28.51 -2.81
N LEU A 66 8.15 28.04 -3.59
CA LEU A 66 8.36 27.46 -4.90
C LEU A 66 8.10 28.49 -6.00
N THR A 67 9.00 28.52 -6.99
CA THR A 67 8.81 29.29 -8.23
C THR A 67 7.58 28.79 -9.00
N PRO A 68 6.92 29.63 -9.82
CA PRO A 68 5.78 29.21 -10.64
C PRO A 68 6.04 27.94 -11.47
N SER A 69 7.27 27.78 -11.99
CA SER A 69 7.69 26.59 -12.73
C SER A 69 7.83 25.35 -11.86
N GLN A 70 8.32 25.48 -10.62
CA GLN A 70 8.37 24.36 -9.68
C GLN A 70 6.97 23.93 -9.24
N ARG A 71 6.05 24.88 -9.07
CA ARG A 71 4.65 24.59 -8.76
C ARG A 71 3.97 23.78 -9.86
N ALA A 72 4.22 24.15 -11.12
CA ALA A 72 3.67 23.45 -12.27
C ALA A 72 4.19 22.01 -12.43
N ASN A 73 5.30 21.67 -11.77
CA ASN A 73 5.91 20.34 -11.82
C ASN A 73 5.53 19.45 -10.62
N LEU A 74 4.75 19.95 -9.67
CA LEU A 74 4.28 19.14 -8.55
C LEU A 74 3.28 18.08 -9.03
N SER A 75 3.42 16.90 -8.45
CA SER A 75 2.61 15.71 -8.70
C SER A 75 2.06 15.15 -7.39
N GLU A 76 1.13 14.21 -7.48
CA GLU A 76 0.58 13.51 -6.32
C GLU A 76 1.66 12.78 -5.50
N LEU A 77 2.76 12.40 -6.18
CA LEU A 77 3.87 11.70 -5.54
C LEU A 77 4.65 12.60 -4.57
N ASP A 78 4.58 13.92 -4.74
CA ASP A 78 5.31 14.87 -3.90
C ASP A 78 4.70 15.03 -2.49
N PHE A 79 3.51 14.47 -2.26
CA PHE A 79 2.95 14.33 -0.90
C PHE A 79 3.53 13.17 -0.11
N PHE A 80 4.17 12.22 -0.78
CA PHE A 80 4.77 11.07 -0.10
C PHE A 80 6.24 11.32 0.19
N THR A 81 6.65 11.05 1.43
CA THR A 81 8.05 11.12 1.83
C THR A 81 8.48 9.83 2.53
N GLY A 82 9.70 9.38 2.22
CA GLY A 82 10.37 8.30 2.97
C GLY A 82 11.08 8.79 4.24
N CYS A 83 11.12 10.11 4.46
CA CYS A 83 11.85 10.80 5.51
C CYS A 83 10.99 11.91 6.11
N PRO A 84 9.91 11.56 6.84
CA PRO A 84 9.07 12.58 7.48
C PRO A 84 9.87 13.39 8.51
N HIS A 85 9.59 14.69 8.57
CA HIS A 85 10.11 15.60 9.58
C HIS A 85 9.31 15.45 10.88
N PRO A 86 9.91 15.69 12.08
CA PRO A 86 9.18 15.61 13.35
C PRO A 86 7.97 16.54 13.47
N ASP A 87 7.94 17.61 12.68
CA ASP A 87 6.85 18.60 12.67
C ASP A 87 5.78 18.27 11.60
N ASP A 88 5.95 17.21 10.83
CA ASP A 88 4.98 16.80 9.81
C ASP A 88 3.74 16.17 10.45
N ILE A 89 2.57 16.46 9.85
CA ILE A 89 1.32 15.80 10.20
C ILE A 89 1.14 14.61 9.26
N LEU A 90 1.31 13.40 9.78
CA LEU A 90 1.20 12.16 9.01
C LEU A 90 -0.22 11.60 9.08
N GLU A 91 -0.83 11.41 7.92
CA GLU A 91 -2.18 10.86 7.78
C GLU A 91 -2.16 9.35 7.50
N TYR A 92 -1.29 8.90 6.59
CA TYR A 92 -1.25 7.52 6.11
C TYR A 92 0.18 7.00 5.93
N ALA A 93 0.34 5.68 5.85
CA ALA A 93 1.57 5.02 5.47
C ALA A 93 1.32 4.07 4.30
N LEU A 94 2.22 4.09 3.30
CA LEU A 94 2.13 3.24 2.12
C LEU A 94 3.30 2.25 2.08
N PRO A 95 3.03 0.94 1.95
CA PRO A 95 4.09 -0.03 1.76
C PRO A 95 4.57 0.02 0.30
N VAL A 96 5.89 0.05 0.10
CA VAL A 96 6.49 0.06 -1.24
C VAL A 96 7.58 -1.00 -1.35
N CYS A 97 7.70 -1.63 -2.51
CA CYS A 97 8.82 -2.50 -2.85
C CYS A 97 9.63 -1.86 -3.98
N ALA A 98 10.90 -1.53 -3.71
CA ALA A 98 11.77 -0.82 -4.66
C ALA A 98 13.22 -1.33 -4.58
N PRO A 99 14.05 -1.06 -5.61
CA PRO A 99 15.48 -1.35 -5.55
C PRO A 99 16.14 -0.70 -4.33
N TYR A 100 16.93 -1.47 -3.57
CA TYR A 100 17.42 -1.02 -2.26
C TYR A 100 18.24 0.29 -2.30
N GLN A 101 18.89 0.60 -3.43
CA GLN A 101 19.66 1.82 -3.61
C GLN A 101 18.79 3.09 -3.59
N THR A 102 17.55 3.01 -4.10
CA THR A 102 16.62 4.16 -4.12
C THR A 102 16.07 4.45 -2.72
N LEU A 103 16.03 3.45 -1.85
CA LEU A 103 15.57 3.54 -0.47
C LEU A 103 16.66 4.06 0.49
N SER A 104 17.76 4.61 -0.01
CA SER A 104 18.89 5.08 0.82
C SER A 104 18.47 6.10 1.90
N LYS A 105 17.51 6.98 1.59
CA LYS A 105 17.00 7.98 2.53
C LYS A 105 15.92 7.44 3.47
N TYR A 106 15.19 6.38 3.08
CA TYR A 106 14.06 5.88 3.84
C TYR A 106 14.45 5.46 5.26
N LYS A 107 13.71 5.97 6.25
CA LYS A 107 13.90 5.66 7.67
C LYS A 107 13.53 4.19 7.96
N TYR A 108 12.35 3.75 7.51
CA TYR A 108 11.89 2.37 7.66
C TYR A 108 12.13 1.56 6.40
N LYS A 109 13.15 0.70 6.45
CA LYS A 109 13.49 -0.17 5.32
C LYS A 109 14.14 -1.46 5.77
N VAL A 110 13.92 -2.50 4.99
CA VAL A 110 14.62 -3.78 5.09
C VAL A 110 15.17 -4.19 3.73
N LYS A 111 16.24 -4.98 3.73
CA LYS A 111 16.79 -5.55 2.52
C LYS A 111 16.19 -6.93 2.32
N LEU A 112 15.58 -7.16 1.16
CA LEU A 112 15.12 -8.49 0.75
C LEU A 112 16.17 -9.11 -0.17
N LEU A 113 16.50 -10.37 0.09
CA LEU A 113 17.33 -11.19 -0.79
C LEU A 113 16.54 -12.43 -1.22
N PRO A 114 16.83 -13.05 -2.37
CA PRO A 114 16.28 -14.36 -2.70
C PRO A 114 16.52 -15.38 -1.57
N GLY A 115 15.52 -16.21 -1.28
CA GLY A 115 15.52 -17.14 -0.16
C GLY A 115 14.29 -18.06 -0.15
N THR A 116 13.94 -18.58 1.02
CA THR A 116 12.89 -19.63 1.16
C THR A 116 11.68 -19.20 1.97
N LEU A 117 11.63 -17.96 2.49
CA LEU A 117 10.49 -17.52 3.29
C LEU A 117 9.33 -17.09 2.40
N LYS A 118 8.13 -17.58 2.76
CA LYS A 118 6.87 -17.13 2.20
C LYS A 118 6.56 -15.70 2.68
N LYS A 119 5.78 -14.97 1.86
CA LYS A 119 5.43 -13.55 2.06
C LYS A 119 4.99 -13.22 3.50
N GLY A 120 4.02 -13.94 4.07
CA GLY A 120 3.54 -13.67 5.43
C GLY A 120 4.60 -13.88 6.53
N LYS A 121 5.46 -14.90 6.41
CA LYS A 121 6.55 -15.11 7.38
C LYS A 121 7.62 -14.03 7.26
N ALA A 122 7.94 -13.61 6.03
CA ALA A 122 8.88 -12.53 5.78
C ALA A 122 8.32 -11.19 6.31
N LEU A 123 7.03 -10.92 6.08
CA LEU A 123 6.34 -9.73 6.58
C LEU A 123 6.40 -9.65 8.11
N LYS A 124 6.06 -10.74 8.81
CA LYS A 124 6.13 -10.78 10.27
C LYS A 124 7.54 -10.48 10.79
N GLN A 125 8.56 -11.07 10.16
CA GLN A 125 9.96 -10.79 10.51
C GLN A 125 10.35 -9.33 10.23
N MET A 126 9.89 -8.75 9.13
CA MET A 126 10.13 -7.35 8.79
C MET A 126 9.49 -6.40 9.83
N MET A 127 8.21 -6.61 10.15
CA MET A 127 7.49 -5.75 11.10
C MET A 127 8.09 -5.83 12.51
N ASP A 128 8.49 -7.03 12.95
CA ASP A 128 9.21 -7.23 14.20
C ASP A 128 10.52 -6.41 14.23
N VAL A 129 11.27 -6.35 13.14
CA VAL A 129 12.50 -5.53 13.08
C VAL A 129 12.15 -4.06 13.11
N LEU A 130 11.29 -3.58 12.20
CA LEU A 130 11.03 -2.15 12.01
C LEU A 130 10.55 -1.47 13.30
N VAL A 131 9.64 -2.13 14.03
CA VAL A 131 9.17 -1.67 15.35
C VAL A 131 10.31 -1.55 16.36
N ASN A 132 11.23 -2.51 16.37
CA ASN A 132 12.30 -2.58 17.35
C ASN A 132 13.55 -1.76 16.96
N GLN A 133 13.64 -1.34 15.70
CA GLN A 133 14.77 -0.57 15.16
C GLN A 133 14.83 0.84 15.78
N GLN A 134 13.67 1.45 16.05
CA GLN A 134 13.59 2.72 16.79
C GLN A 134 14.19 2.64 18.18
N ALA A 135 13.99 1.51 18.87
CA ALA A 135 14.55 1.32 20.20
C ALA A 135 16.09 1.29 20.18
N SER A 136 16.73 0.88 19.07
CA SER A 136 18.19 0.97 18.91
C SER A 136 18.67 2.37 18.53
N GLU A 137 17.97 3.09 17.66
CA GLU A 137 18.34 4.47 17.28
C GLU A 137 18.23 5.42 18.48
N ALA A 138 17.18 5.27 19.29
CA ALA A 138 17.00 6.01 20.54
C ALA A 138 18.05 5.67 21.63
N ARG A 139 18.79 4.56 21.49
CA ARG A 139 19.89 4.17 22.39
C ARG A 139 21.25 4.70 21.92
N HIS A 140 21.38 5.05 20.64
CA HIS A 140 22.61 5.60 20.07
C HIS A 140 22.59 7.13 19.97
N SER A 141 21.41 7.77 20.03
CA SER A 141 21.32 9.17 20.43
C SER A 141 21.68 9.27 21.91
N ALA A 142 22.76 10.01 22.21
CA ALA A 142 23.27 10.15 23.56
C ALA A 142 22.18 10.64 24.56
N PRO A 143 22.27 10.30 25.85
CA PRO A 143 21.35 10.78 26.89
C PRO A 143 21.36 12.31 27.10
N ALA A 144 22.20 13.05 26.36
CA ALA A 144 22.31 14.51 26.44
C ALA A 144 21.11 15.26 25.84
N THR A 145 20.25 14.59 25.04
CA THR A 145 19.09 15.20 24.40
C THR A 145 17.81 14.86 25.19
N ALA A 146 17.72 15.27 26.45
CA ALA A 146 16.46 15.28 27.21
C ALA A 146 15.71 16.62 27.03
N GLY A 147 15.96 17.31 25.93
CA GLY A 147 15.30 18.56 25.55
C GLY A 147 13.99 18.31 24.79
N PRO A 148 13.19 19.36 24.58
CA PRO A 148 11.89 19.28 23.90
C PRO A 148 11.99 18.70 22.48
N ASP A 149 13.14 18.84 21.81
CA ASP A 149 13.37 18.30 20.46
C ASP A 149 13.44 16.79 20.41
N ALA A 150 13.99 16.15 21.45
CA ALA A 150 14.05 14.69 21.49
C ALA A 150 12.69 14.07 21.80
N GLU A 151 11.87 14.76 22.58
CA GLU A 151 10.49 14.35 22.83
C GLU A 151 9.64 14.49 21.57
N ARG A 152 9.75 15.61 20.83
CA ARG A 152 9.16 15.77 19.49
C ARG A 152 9.57 14.63 18.55
N GLN A 153 10.86 14.32 18.47
CA GLN A 153 11.37 13.25 17.61
C GLN A 153 10.82 11.87 17.99
N ARG A 154 10.65 11.59 19.29
CA ARG A 154 10.02 10.34 19.77
C ARG A 154 8.54 10.29 19.42
N ALA A 155 7.80 11.37 19.66
CA ALA A 155 6.38 11.45 19.33
C ALA A 155 6.12 11.22 17.82
N ALA A 156 6.91 11.88 16.96
CA ALA A 156 6.86 11.66 15.52
C ALA A 156 7.16 10.20 15.14
N SER A 157 8.21 9.62 15.74
CA SER A 157 8.59 8.22 15.51
C SER A 157 7.49 7.24 15.96
N THR A 158 6.80 7.51 17.08
CA THR A 158 5.65 6.72 17.52
C THR A 158 4.51 6.80 16.51
N ARG A 159 4.16 8.01 16.06
CA ARG A 159 3.12 8.23 15.04
C ARG A 159 3.42 7.49 13.74
N GLU A 160 4.66 7.54 13.28
CA GLU A 160 5.11 6.81 12.09
C GLU A 160 4.88 5.29 12.23
N LEU A 161 5.22 4.68 13.38
CA LEU A 161 4.99 3.25 13.59
C LEU A 161 3.52 2.88 13.72
N ASP A 162 2.72 3.73 14.36
CA ASP A 162 1.28 3.48 14.50
C ASP A 162 0.61 3.44 13.12
N LEU A 163 0.99 4.34 12.22
CA LEU A 163 0.52 4.33 10.83
C LEU A 163 0.99 3.09 10.07
N ILE A 164 2.26 2.68 10.24
CA ILE A 164 2.77 1.44 9.61
C ILE A 164 2.00 0.20 10.10
N ARG A 165 1.63 0.15 11.39
CA ARG A 165 0.87 -0.95 11.99
C ARG A 165 -0.62 -0.93 11.60
N ALA A 166 -1.16 0.23 11.24
CA ALA A 166 -2.54 0.38 10.82
C ALA A 166 -2.78 -0.13 9.39
N ILE A 167 -1.73 -0.35 8.59
CA ILE A 167 -1.85 -0.95 7.26
C ILE A 167 -2.36 -2.38 7.39
N ASP A 168 -3.40 -2.73 6.63
CA ASP A 168 -3.95 -4.07 6.64
C ASP A 168 -2.91 -5.14 6.26
N GLU A 169 -2.93 -6.26 6.98
CA GLU A 169 -1.97 -7.35 6.78
C GLU A 169 -2.10 -7.94 5.36
N THR A 170 -3.30 -7.98 4.80
CA THR A 170 -3.54 -8.48 3.44
C THR A 170 -2.84 -7.61 2.41
N THR A 171 -2.99 -6.29 2.52
CA THR A 171 -2.33 -5.30 1.65
C THR A 171 -0.81 -5.42 1.74
N LEU A 172 -0.27 -5.58 2.96
CA LEU A 172 1.16 -5.76 3.20
C LEU A 172 1.69 -7.06 2.57
N VAL A 173 0.97 -8.18 2.72
CA VAL A 173 1.35 -9.45 2.12
C VAL A 173 1.30 -9.38 0.59
N GLN A 174 0.32 -8.69 0.01
CA GLN A 174 0.21 -8.53 -1.44
C GLN A 174 1.41 -7.77 -2.01
N GLN A 175 1.84 -6.69 -1.35
CA GLN A 175 2.97 -5.87 -1.76
C GLN A 175 4.35 -6.55 -1.55
N MET A 176 4.42 -7.54 -0.67
CA MET A 176 5.67 -8.27 -0.38
C MET A 176 6.07 -9.25 -1.51
N LEU A 177 7.38 -9.40 -1.69
CA LEU A 177 7.97 -10.43 -2.55
C LEU A 177 7.98 -11.80 -1.84
N GLY A 178 7.73 -12.87 -2.59
CA GLY A 178 7.81 -14.26 -2.10
C GLY A 178 9.21 -14.84 -2.28
N ASN A 179 9.51 -15.94 -1.57
CA ASN A 179 10.79 -16.65 -1.64
C ASN A 179 11.97 -15.72 -1.35
N VAL A 180 11.87 -15.02 -0.21
CA VAL A 180 12.88 -14.05 0.22
C VAL A 180 13.50 -14.41 1.56
N ARG A 181 14.59 -13.75 1.88
CA ARG A 181 15.19 -13.66 3.20
C ARG A 181 15.28 -12.18 3.57
N VAL A 182 14.82 -11.85 4.79
CA VAL A 182 14.86 -10.49 5.32
C VAL A 182 16.23 -10.23 5.93
N LEU A 183 16.85 -9.11 5.59
CA LEU A 183 18.07 -8.59 6.18
C LEU A 183 17.80 -7.19 6.71
N ALA A 184 18.10 -6.97 7.99
CA ALA A 184 18.03 -5.67 8.62
C ALA A 184 19.01 -5.59 9.80
N PRO A 185 19.43 -4.37 10.20
CA PRO A 185 20.27 -4.18 11.39
C PRO A 185 19.61 -4.81 12.63
N GLY A 186 20.38 -5.54 13.44
CA GLY A 186 19.88 -6.14 14.69
C GLY A 186 18.93 -7.35 14.54
N LEU A 187 18.55 -7.75 13.32
CA LEU A 187 17.61 -8.87 13.09
C LEU A 187 18.11 -10.20 13.68
N GLN A 188 19.41 -10.51 13.57
CA GLN A 188 19.98 -11.75 14.09
C GLN A 188 19.89 -11.84 15.62
N GLU A 189 20.17 -10.72 16.31
CA GLU A 189 20.06 -10.64 17.76
C GLU A 189 18.60 -10.81 18.20
N HIS A 190 17.66 -10.18 17.50
CA HIS A 190 16.24 -10.30 17.77
C HIS A 190 15.74 -11.75 17.61
N GLN A 191 16.14 -12.43 16.53
CA GLN A 191 15.82 -13.85 16.30
C GLN A 191 16.40 -14.75 17.40
N ARG A 192 17.63 -14.48 17.86
CA ARG A 192 18.26 -15.22 18.96
C ARG A 192 17.47 -15.05 20.27
N LYS A 193 17.09 -13.82 20.63
CA LYS A 193 16.28 -13.53 21.82
C LYS A 193 14.90 -14.22 21.77
N GLN A 194 14.23 -14.19 20.62
CA GLN A 194 12.94 -14.89 20.46
C GLN A 194 13.07 -16.41 20.64
N ARG A 195 14.15 -17.03 20.12
CA ARG A 195 14.40 -18.46 20.30
C ARG A 195 14.63 -18.83 21.77
N MET A 196 15.38 -18.00 22.50
CA MET A 196 15.64 -18.21 23.93
C MET A 196 14.36 -18.07 24.78
N ARG A 197 13.51 -17.06 24.51
CA ARG A 197 12.19 -16.92 25.17
C ARG A 197 11.31 -18.14 24.97
N LYS A 198 11.18 -18.62 23.71
CA LYS A 198 10.38 -19.82 23.40
C LYS A 198 10.91 -21.10 24.06
N LYS A 199 12.20 -21.17 24.35
CA LYS A 199 12.80 -22.29 25.09
C LYS A 199 12.45 -22.24 26.57
N HIS A 200 12.47 -21.04 27.16
CA HIS A 200 12.13 -20.83 28.57
C HIS A 200 10.64 -21.05 28.85
N GLU A 201 9.75 -20.64 27.94
CA GLU A 201 8.29 -20.82 28.05
C GLU A 201 7.82 -22.28 27.89
N ARG A 202 8.74 -23.19 27.52
CA ARG A 202 8.48 -24.62 27.29
C ARG A 202 9.15 -25.53 28.34
N SER A 203 9.92 -24.96 29.27
CA SER A 203 10.48 -25.67 30.44
C SER A 203 9.61 -25.40 31.65
#